data_AF-A0A9W8DUW9-F1
#
_entry.id   AF-A0A9W8DUW9-F1
#
_cell.length_a   1.000
_cell.length_b   1.000
_cell.length_c   1.000
_cell.angle_alpha   90.00
_cell.angle_beta   90.00
_cell.angle_gamma   90.00
#
_symmetry.space_group_name_H-M   'P 1'
#
loop_
_entity.id
_entity.type
_entity.pdbx_description
1 polymer ?
#
loop_
_entity_poly.entity_id
_entity_poly.type
_entity_poly.pdbx_seq_one_letter_code
_entity_poly.pdbx_strand_id
1 'polypeptide(L)'
;MTSKSPSLPSDPPGALATVNSVINGPLGLSSLGSGMDPEQLEQLGPVIRSVYRTGKQDQFKTQLQALAQQKEAEMERLCGSHHGEFVRAVDELLQIRQNSVDLHDEVQYLNQQLQQSGRDLSTKQAELLNLKRVHRNIHMASQCIASSLDVVKMADRVIADIGNREFYSALRTLGKLKEDHLPPLLVYSFARYLYDSLPAIEIQLRDAVLADMREWFAQLRAKSNQMGRHLMESMAQRQDVWATRRRNMAAEASDGNDGRAGLDYVSTAVEFVLDEDIAHLQPLYQCLHIHDKLGHRKQFKQSFEEDRRTQANQMVTRRFDFKLGSLEGFRGKLHDIIGFFIIEYQIVTTTRDFRSKTEVDSLWDSVITNFCDTLAQNVQDIVGKQSVLTSIKQLLLTFTFILEDYSYDVRKLKELNYAMLSF
;
A
#
# COMPACT_ATOMS: atom_id res chain seq x y z
N MET A 1 -4.50 -20.61 34.24
CA MET A 1 -4.53 -19.18 34.62
C MET A 1 -5.99 -18.72 34.53
N THR A 2 -6.90 -19.16 35.39
CA THR A 2 -7.18 -18.66 36.76
C THR A 2 -7.15 -17.14 36.94
N SER A 3 -8.19 -16.66 37.63
CA SER A 3 -8.46 -15.30 38.15
C SER A 3 -9.36 -14.42 37.28
N LYS A 4 -10.29 -13.65 37.81
CA LYS A 4 -10.86 -13.54 39.17
C LYS A 4 -12.13 -12.68 39.02
N SER A 5 -13.23 -13.13 39.61
CA SER A 5 -14.37 -12.31 40.00
C SER A 5 -13.94 -11.29 41.07
N PRO A 6 -14.47 -10.04 41.06
CA PRO A 6 -14.28 -9.13 42.17
C PRO A 6 -15.35 -9.37 43.23
N SER A 7 -14.89 -9.81 44.38
CA SER A 7 -15.55 -9.85 45.67
C SER A 7 -15.88 -8.44 46.18
N LEU A 8 -17.11 -8.21 46.61
CA LEU A 8 -17.49 -7.09 47.49
C LEU A 8 -17.38 -7.54 48.95
N PRO A 9 -16.94 -6.66 49.87
CA PRO A 9 -16.51 -7.05 51.20
C PRO A 9 -17.64 -7.07 52.22
N SER A 10 -17.39 -7.92 53.20
CA SER A 10 -18.02 -8.11 54.51
C SER A 10 -18.37 -6.83 55.28
N ASP A 11 -19.47 -6.95 56.02
CA ASP A 11 -19.95 -6.07 57.09
C ASP A 11 -18.84 -5.53 58.01
N PRO A 12 -19.06 -4.33 58.58
CA PRO A 12 -18.71 -4.07 59.96
C PRO A 12 -19.93 -3.60 60.79
N PRO A 13 -19.80 -3.59 62.13
CA PRO A 13 -20.87 -3.91 63.05
C PRO A 13 -21.55 -2.67 63.66
N GLY A 14 -22.77 -2.90 64.17
CA GLY A 14 -23.29 -2.27 65.39
C GLY A 14 -23.54 -0.76 65.36
N ALA A 15 -24.81 -0.36 65.29
CA ALA A 15 -25.38 0.73 66.10
C ALA A 15 -26.82 1.00 65.65
N LEU A 16 -27.82 0.31 66.24
CA LEU A 16 -29.18 0.84 66.37
C LEU A 16 -29.83 0.19 67.61
N ALA A 17 -29.26 0.50 68.77
CA ALA A 17 -29.99 0.55 70.02
C ALA A 17 -29.87 1.98 70.54
N THR A 18 -30.95 2.47 71.14
CA THR A 18 -31.03 3.69 71.96
C THR A 18 -31.37 4.99 71.22
N VAL A 19 -32.67 5.24 71.04
CA VAL A 19 -33.26 6.54 71.44
C VAL A 19 -34.62 6.25 72.08
N ASN A 20 -34.54 5.78 73.32
CA ASN A 20 -35.62 5.83 74.29
C ASN A 20 -35.09 6.75 75.42
N SER A 21 -35.93 7.67 75.92
CA SER A 21 -35.61 8.73 76.89
C SER A 21 -34.74 9.86 76.30
N VAL A 22 -35.02 11.15 76.46
CA VAL A 22 -35.32 11.89 77.69
C VAL A 22 -36.02 13.20 77.32
N ILE A 23 -37.23 13.46 77.84
CA ILE A 23 -37.60 14.79 78.34
C ILE A 23 -38.15 14.54 79.74
N ASN A 24 -37.24 14.54 80.71
CA ASN A 24 -37.54 14.57 82.13
C ASN A 24 -37.38 16.01 82.63
N GLY A 25 -38.42 16.50 83.31
CA GLY A 25 -38.29 17.35 84.48
C GLY A 25 -39.00 18.70 84.41
N PRO A 26 -39.46 19.26 85.56
CA PRO A 26 -39.79 18.61 86.84
C PRO A 26 -41.16 19.09 87.39
N LEU A 27 -41.56 18.48 88.51
CA LEU A 27 -42.64 18.88 89.44
C LEU A 27 -44.04 18.32 89.18
N GLY A 28 -44.34 17.27 89.95
CA GLY A 28 -45.65 17.11 90.58
C GLY A 28 -46.66 16.26 89.82
N LEU A 29 -47.11 15.19 90.48
CA LEU A 29 -48.36 14.46 90.21
C LEU A 29 -48.33 13.39 89.11
N SER A 30 -47.28 12.59 89.04
CA SER A 30 -47.38 11.20 88.53
C SER A 30 -47.61 10.23 89.70
N SER A 31 -48.80 10.29 90.29
CA SER A 31 -49.28 9.32 91.30
C SER A 31 -50.81 9.34 91.33
N LEU A 32 -51.43 8.61 90.41
CA LEU A 32 -52.84 8.19 90.49
C LEU A 32 -53.12 6.86 89.75
N GLY A 33 -52.05 6.14 89.37
CA GLY A 33 -52.10 4.85 88.68
C GLY A 33 -51.24 3.80 89.37
N SER A 34 -51.19 3.83 90.70
CA SER A 34 -50.66 2.80 91.61
C SER A 34 -50.72 3.38 93.02
N GLY A 35 -51.31 2.66 93.96
CA GLY A 35 -51.29 3.03 95.37
C GLY A 35 -52.37 4.05 95.76
N MET A 36 -53.56 3.56 96.06
CA MET A 36 -54.25 4.10 97.23
C MET A 36 -53.44 3.55 98.40
N ASP A 37 -52.64 4.38 99.07
CA ASP A 37 -51.75 3.93 100.14
C ASP A 37 -52.56 3.09 101.13
N PRO A 38 -52.13 1.86 101.50
CA PRO A 38 -52.89 1.03 102.43
C PRO A 38 -53.09 1.74 103.78
N GLU A 39 -52.21 2.67 104.15
CA GLU A 39 -52.40 3.58 105.28
C GLU A 39 -53.57 4.56 105.09
N GLN A 40 -53.83 5.07 103.88
CA GLN A 40 -54.99 5.92 103.59
C GLN A 40 -56.30 5.10 103.60
N LEU A 41 -56.25 3.83 103.18
CA LEU A 41 -57.38 2.90 103.29
C LEU A 41 -57.62 2.45 104.74
N GLU A 42 -56.56 2.23 105.52
CA GLU A 42 -56.64 1.92 106.97
C GLU A 42 -57.11 3.13 107.78
N GLN A 43 -56.75 4.35 107.40
CA GLN A 43 -57.26 5.60 108.00
C GLN A 43 -58.76 5.82 107.76
N LEU A 44 -59.33 5.26 106.68
CA LEU A 44 -60.79 5.27 106.49
C LEU A 44 -61.52 4.48 107.59
N GLY A 45 -60.91 3.41 108.14
CA GLY A 45 -61.53 2.55 109.15
C GLY A 45 -61.93 3.28 110.45
N PRO A 46 -61.01 3.99 111.13
CA PRO A 46 -61.29 4.82 112.30
C PRO A 46 -62.23 5.99 112.00
N VAL A 47 -62.10 6.61 110.82
CA VAL A 47 -62.95 7.73 110.38
C VAL A 47 -64.39 7.25 110.19
N ILE A 48 -64.60 6.13 109.49
CA ILE A 48 -65.91 5.50 109.34
C ILE A 48 -66.46 5.10 110.73
N ARG A 49 -65.64 4.48 111.60
CA ARG A 49 -66.08 4.06 112.95
C ARG A 49 -66.42 5.26 113.85
N SER A 50 -65.74 6.39 113.71
CA SER A 50 -66.04 7.67 114.38
C SER A 50 -67.35 8.30 113.88
N VAL A 51 -67.56 8.31 112.56
CA VAL A 51 -68.79 8.77 111.91
C VAL A 51 -70.00 7.93 112.35
N TYR A 52 -69.83 6.61 112.46
CA TYR A 52 -70.87 5.72 112.99
C TYR A 52 -71.16 5.97 114.47
N ARG A 53 -70.15 6.25 115.31
CA ARG A 53 -70.31 6.54 116.76
C ARG A 53 -70.92 7.92 117.04
N THR A 54 -70.66 8.90 116.20
CA THR A 54 -71.18 10.28 116.35
C THR A 54 -72.55 10.50 115.71
N GLY A 55 -73.14 9.48 115.09
CA GLY A 55 -74.45 9.55 114.44
C GLY A 55 -74.48 10.39 113.15
N LYS A 56 -73.31 10.75 112.59
CA LYS A 56 -73.19 11.60 111.38
C LYS A 56 -73.06 10.81 110.07
N GLN A 57 -73.60 9.60 110.03
CA GLN A 57 -73.50 8.67 108.90
C GLN A 57 -74.10 9.26 107.61
N ASP A 58 -75.25 9.90 107.74
CA ASP A 58 -75.91 10.53 106.60
C ASP A 58 -75.08 11.69 106.04
N GLN A 59 -74.44 12.50 106.89
CA GLN A 59 -73.60 13.62 106.46
C GLN A 59 -72.35 13.16 105.69
N PHE A 60 -71.68 12.09 106.14
CA PHE A 60 -70.53 11.53 105.44
C PHE A 60 -70.93 10.89 104.10
N LYS A 61 -72.05 10.14 104.06
CA LYS A 61 -72.59 9.59 102.82
C LYS A 61 -72.95 10.69 101.82
N THR A 62 -73.57 11.78 102.29
CA THR A 62 -73.86 12.94 101.45
C THR A 62 -72.59 13.61 100.93
N GLN A 63 -71.53 13.74 101.75
CA GLN A 63 -70.25 14.29 101.28
C GLN A 63 -69.53 13.38 100.29
N LEU A 64 -69.56 12.06 100.49
CA LEU A 64 -68.97 11.11 99.54
C LEU A 64 -69.74 11.07 98.22
N GLN A 65 -71.08 11.15 98.27
CA GLN A 65 -71.92 11.30 97.09
C GLN A 65 -71.66 12.62 96.37
N ALA A 66 -71.47 13.71 97.11
CA ALA A 66 -71.11 15.00 96.53
C ALA A 66 -69.72 14.96 95.86
N LEU A 67 -68.74 14.28 96.46
CA LEU A 67 -67.41 14.09 95.87
C LEU A 67 -67.45 13.19 94.63
N ALA A 68 -68.21 12.10 94.68
CA ALA A 68 -68.42 11.23 93.51
C ALA A 68 -69.06 12.01 92.37
N GLN A 69 -70.13 12.77 92.64
CA GLN A 69 -70.77 13.65 91.67
C GLN A 69 -69.82 14.73 91.14
N GLN A 70 -68.97 15.30 92.00
CA GLN A 70 -67.95 16.27 91.58
C GLN A 70 -66.91 15.64 90.64
N LYS A 71 -66.46 14.41 90.92
CA LYS A 71 -65.49 13.69 90.08
C LYS A 71 -66.12 13.17 88.78
N GLU A 72 -67.37 12.73 88.83
CA GLU A 72 -68.16 12.39 87.64
C GLU A 72 -68.30 13.62 86.74
N ALA A 73 -68.66 14.78 87.31
CA ALA A 73 -68.75 16.04 86.58
C ALA A 73 -67.39 16.53 86.05
N GLU A 74 -66.29 16.28 86.78
CA GLU A 74 -64.94 16.58 86.31
C GLU A 74 -64.55 15.70 85.12
N MET A 75 -64.87 14.40 85.16
CA MET A 75 -64.66 13.47 84.05
C MET A 75 -65.55 13.82 82.86
N GLU A 76 -66.82 14.13 83.07
CA GLU A 76 -67.73 14.59 81.99
C GLU A 76 -67.26 15.90 81.37
N ARG A 77 -66.72 16.83 82.17
CA ARG A 77 -66.14 18.08 81.65
C ARG A 77 -64.88 17.81 80.83
N LEU A 78 -64.00 16.94 81.32
CA LEU A 78 -62.76 16.58 80.63
C LEU A 78 -63.06 15.85 79.30
N CYS A 79 -63.94 14.85 79.34
CA CYS A 79 -64.45 14.14 78.17
C CYS A 79 -65.16 15.09 77.21
N GLY A 80 -66.02 15.98 77.69
CA GLY A 80 -66.68 17.00 76.87
C GLY A 80 -65.69 17.96 76.20
N SER A 81 -64.61 18.33 76.89
CA SER A 81 -63.59 19.24 76.36
C SER A 81 -62.66 18.60 75.32
N HIS A 82 -62.29 17.32 75.47
CA HIS A 82 -61.31 16.67 74.61
C HIS A 82 -61.87 15.62 73.65
N HIS A 83 -63.14 15.21 73.77
CA HIS A 83 -63.75 14.24 72.86
C HIS A 83 -63.79 14.75 71.41
N GLY A 84 -64.08 16.03 71.20
CA GLY A 84 -64.06 16.62 69.86
C GLY A 84 -62.67 16.61 69.22
N GLU A 85 -61.61 16.87 70.00
CA GLU A 85 -60.22 16.82 69.53
C GLU A 85 -59.78 15.38 69.27
N PHE A 86 -60.18 14.44 70.13
CA PHE A 86 -59.91 13.01 69.96
C PHE A 86 -60.56 12.45 68.69
N VAL A 87 -61.84 12.76 68.47
CA VAL A 87 -62.56 12.31 67.26
C VAL A 87 -61.93 12.89 66.00
N ARG A 88 -61.51 14.17 66.01
CA ARG A 88 -60.77 14.76 64.88
C ARG A 88 -59.43 14.07 64.63
N ALA A 89 -58.65 13.79 65.67
CA ALA A 89 -57.38 13.08 65.53
C ALA A 89 -57.57 11.66 64.98
N VAL A 90 -58.64 10.96 65.39
CA VAL A 90 -58.99 9.64 64.83
C VAL A 90 -59.39 9.75 63.36
N ASP A 91 -60.19 10.75 62.99
CA ASP A 91 -60.62 10.97 61.61
C ASP A 91 -59.42 11.33 60.70
N GLU A 92 -58.52 12.20 61.17
CA GLU A 92 -57.25 12.51 60.51
C GLU A 92 -56.36 11.28 60.34
N LEU A 93 -56.27 10.41 61.35
CA LEU A 93 -55.52 9.14 61.24
C LEU A 93 -56.16 8.17 60.23
N LEU A 94 -57.49 8.10 60.17
CA LEU A 94 -58.20 7.29 59.17
C LEU A 94 -57.99 7.85 57.76
N GLN A 95 -57.99 9.18 57.61
CA GLN A 95 -57.71 9.84 56.33
C GLN A 95 -56.26 9.62 55.89
N ILE A 96 -55.29 9.76 56.79
CA ILE A 96 -53.87 9.47 56.52
C ILE A 96 -53.70 8.01 56.13
N ARG A 97 -54.40 7.09 56.79
CA ARG A 97 -54.39 5.67 56.44
C ARG A 97 -54.91 5.45 55.02
N GLN A 98 -56.05 6.05 54.66
CA GLN A 98 -56.61 5.94 53.32
C GLN A 98 -55.64 6.50 52.27
N ASN A 99 -55.13 7.71 52.47
CA ASN A 99 -54.15 8.33 51.58
C ASN A 99 -52.87 7.49 51.45
N SER A 100 -52.45 6.82 52.51
CA SER A 100 -51.28 5.93 52.48
C SER A 100 -51.54 4.67 51.65
N VAL A 101 -52.77 4.14 51.67
CA VAL A 101 -53.18 3.02 50.82
C VAL A 101 -53.25 3.45 49.36
N ASP A 102 -53.90 4.59 49.07
CA ASP A 102 -54.02 5.10 47.70
C ASP A 102 -52.64 5.40 47.09
N LEU A 103 -51.74 6.00 47.87
CA LEU A 103 -50.34 6.22 47.45
C LEU A 103 -49.60 4.91 47.23
N HIS A 104 -49.83 3.89 48.08
CA HIS A 104 -49.21 2.58 47.90
C HIS A 104 -49.65 1.94 46.57
N ASP A 105 -50.94 2.00 46.25
CA ASP A 105 -51.50 1.47 45.01
C ASP A 105 -50.95 2.21 43.79
N GLU A 106 -50.85 3.54 43.85
CA GLU A 106 -50.28 4.35 42.77
C GLU A 106 -48.78 4.07 42.57
N VAL A 107 -48.01 3.94 43.65
CA VAL A 107 -46.58 3.54 43.60
C VAL A 107 -46.43 2.14 43.01
N GLN A 108 -47.29 1.20 43.37
CA GLN A 108 -47.25 -0.15 42.83
C GLN A 108 -47.58 -0.16 41.33
N TYR A 109 -48.58 0.62 40.92
CA TYR A 109 -48.95 0.80 39.52
C TYR A 109 -47.82 1.42 38.69
N LEU A 110 -47.23 2.51 39.16
CA LEU A 110 -46.09 3.16 38.52
C LEU A 110 -44.88 2.22 38.43
N ASN A 111 -44.60 1.45 39.49
CA ASN A 111 -43.53 0.46 39.47
C ASN A 111 -43.79 -0.65 38.44
N GLN A 112 -45.02 -1.13 38.29
CA GLN A 112 -45.36 -2.10 37.25
C GLN A 112 -45.19 -1.53 35.85
N GLN A 113 -45.67 -0.30 35.60
CA GLN A 113 -45.46 0.37 34.32
C GLN A 113 -43.98 0.59 34.00
N LEU A 114 -43.20 1.04 34.99
CA LEU A 114 -41.77 1.28 34.82
C LEU A 114 -41.04 -0.02 34.52
N GLN A 115 -41.39 -1.13 35.19
CA GLN A 115 -40.82 -2.44 34.91
C GLN A 115 -41.20 -2.94 33.51
N GLN A 116 -42.44 -2.73 33.08
CA GLN A 116 -42.88 -3.11 31.74
C GLN A 116 -42.15 -2.30 30.67
N SER A 117 -42.10 -0.97 30.82
CA SER A 117 -41.36 -0.08 29.92
C SER A 117 -39.86 -0.42 29.90
N GLY A 118 -39.27 -0.74 31.06
CA GLY A 118 -37.88 -1.18 31.16
C GLY A 118 -37.62 -2.51 30.45
N ARG A 119 -38.56 -3.47 30.52
CA ARG A 119 -38.48 -4.74 29.77
C ARG A 119 -38.59 -4.48 28.26
N ASP A 120 -39.53 -3.67 27.82
CA ASP A 120 -39.71 -3.33 26.40
C ASP A 120 -38.51 -2.55 25.84
N LEU A 121 -37.92 -1.67 26.65
CA LEU A 121 -36.68 -0.98 26.29
C LEU A 121 -35.50 -1.96 26.18
N SER A 122 -35.40 -2.92 27.10
CA SER A 122 -34.35 -3.94 27.07
C SER A 122 -34.44 -4.84 25.84
N THR A 123 -35.66 -5.25 25.45
CA THR A 123 -35.87 -6.04 24.21
C THR A 123 -35.51 -5.22 22.97
N LYS A 124 -35.94 -3.96 22.89
CA LYS A 124 -35.57 -3.05 21.79
C LYS A 124 -34.07 -2.76 21.73
N GLN A 125 -33.41 -2.66 22.87
CA GLN A 125 -31.96 -2.50 22.94
C GLN A 125 -31.23 -3.74 22.40
N ALA A 126 -31.70 -4.94 22.74
CA ALA A 126 -31.15 -6.18 22.21
C ALA A 126 -31.35 -6.29 20.69
N GLU A 127 -32.53 -5.95 20.18
CA GLU A 127 -32.81 -5.86 18.74
C GLU A 127 -31.87 -4.88 18.03
N LEU A 128 -31.69 -3.68 18.60
CA LEU A 128 -30.81 -2.64 18.04
C LEU A 128 -29.35 -3.08 18.00
N LEU A 129 -28.85 -3.77 19.04
CA LEU A 129 -27.50 -4.33 19.04
C LEU A 129 -27.32 -5.40 17.95
N ASN A 130 -28.32 -6.25 17.76
CA ASN A 130 -28.30 -7.24 16.68
C ASN A 130 -28.29 -6.57 15.30
N LEU A 131 -29.14 -5.56 15.08
CA LEU A 131 -29.16 -4.78 13.85
C LEU A 131 -27.82 -4.08 13.58
N LYS A 132 -27.19 -3.49 14.61
CA LYS A 132 -25.84 -2.91 14.48
C LYS A 132 -24.79 -3.95 14.09
N ARG A 133 -24.87 -5.18 14.62
CA ARG A 133 -23.97 -6.28 14.26
C ARG A 133 -24.17 -6.68 12.79
N VAL A 134 -25.42 -6.85 12.35
CA VAL A 134 -25.75 -7.18 10.96
C VAL A 134 -25.29 -6.06 10.02
N HIS A 135 -25.55 -4.79 10.36
CA HIS A 135 -25.08 -3.64 9.58
C HIS A 135 -23.56 -3.62 9.44
N ARG A 136 -22.82 -3.87 10.53
CA ARG A 136 -21.35 -3.96 10.48
C ARG A 136 -20.89 -5.12 9.58
N ASN A 137 -21.55 -6.27 9.65
CA ASN A 137 -21.22 -7.41 8.80
C ASN A 137 -21.48 -7.09 7.31
N ILE A 138 -22.59 -6.42 7.00
CA ILE A 138 -22.92 -5.98 5.63
C ILE A 138 -21.87 -4.98 5.13
N HIS A 139 -21.47 -4.01 5.96
CA HIS A 139 -20.45 -3.04 5.60
C HIS A 139 -19.10 -3.71 5.31
N MET A 140 -18.68 -4.66 6.16
CA MET A 140 -17.44 -5.41 5.94
C MET A 140 -17.51 -6.23 4.65
N ALA A 141 -18.64 -6.91 4.39
CA ALA A 141 -18.84 -7.67 3.15
C ALA A 141 -18.80 -6.76 1.91
N SER A 142 -19.44 -5.59 1.96
CA SER A 142 -19.42 -4.59 0.89
C SER A 142 -17.99 -4.10 0.61
N GLN A 143 -17.21 -3.81 1.65
CA GLN A 143 -15.81 -3.41 1.51
C GLN A 143 -14.94 -4.53 0.92
N CYS A 144 -15.15 -5.78 1.32
CA CYS A 144 -14.46 -6.94 0.73
C CYS A 144 -14.80 -7.10 -0.76
N ILE A 145 -16.07 -6.95 -1.14
CA ILE A 145 -16.50 -7.03 -2.54
C ILE A 145 -15.89 -5.90 -3.37
N ALA A 146 -15.89 -4.67 -2.86
CA ALA A 146 -15.27 -3.53 -3.53
C ALA A 146 -13.76 -3.77 -3.78
N SER A 147 -13.04 -4.22 -2.74
CA SER A 147 -11.61 -4.53 -2.84
C SER A 147 -11.34 -5.68 -3.84
N SER A 148 -12.21 -6.68 -3.87
CA SER A 148 -12.13 -7.82 -4.80
C SER A 148 -12.35 -7.38 -6.24
N LEU A 149 -13.31 -6.48 -6.47
CA LEU A 149 -13.57 -5.90 -7.79
C LEU A 149 -12.38 -5.07 -8.28
N ASP A 150 -11.77 -4.29 -7.41
CA ASP A 150 -10.60 -3.48 -7.76
C ASP A 150 -9.40 -4.35 -8.16
N VAL A 151 -9.17 -5.47 -7.46
CA VAL A 151 -8.14 -6.47 -7.81
C VAL A 151 -8.38 -7.07 -9.19
N VAL A 152 -9.62 -7.45 -9.51
CA VAL A 152 -9.98 -7.98 -10.84
C VAL A 152 -9.80 -6.92 -11.93
N LYS A 153 -10.23 -5.68 -11.68
CA LYS A 153 -10.03 -4.55 -12.62
C LYS A 153 -8.56 -4.23 -12.85
N MET A 154 -7.73 -4.33 -11.80
CA MET A 154 -6.28 -4.14 -11.94
C MET A 154 -5.66 -5.24 -12.79
N ALA A 155 -6.07 -6.49 -12.61
CA ALA A 155 -5.61 -7.60 -13.46
C ALA A 155 -6.03 -7.42 -14.93
N ASP A 156 -7.28 -7.04 -15.18
CA ASP A 156 -7.77 -6.73 -16.53
C ASP A 156 -7.01 -5.56 -17.18
N ARG A 157 -6.76 -4.50 -16.40
CA ARG A 157 -5.92 -3.37 -16.84
C ARG A 157 -4.51 -3.82 -17.21
N VAL A 158 -3.87 -4.71 -16.45
CA VAL A 158 -2.53 -5.23 -16.81
C VAL A 158 -2.57 -5.90 -18.18
N ILE A 159 -3.59 -6.71 -18.46
CA ILE A 159 -3.74 -7.38 -19.76
C ILE A 159 -3.96 -6.37 -20.89
N ALA A 160 -4.79 -5.35 -20.65
CA ALA A 160 -5.03 -4.28 -21.60
C ALA A 160 -3.77 -3.43 -21.87
N ASP A 161 -3.02 -3.07 -20.82
CA ASP A 161 -1.77 -2.31 -20.91
C ASP A 161 -0.71 -3.09 -21.70
N ILE A 162 -0.64 -4.42 -21.54
CA ILE A 162 0.21 -5.30 -22.36
C ILE A 162 -0.20 -5.22 -23.83
N GLY A 163 -1.51 -5.27 -24.13
CA GLY A 163 -2.03 -5.16 -25.49
C GLY A 163 -1.74 -3.80 -26.16
N ASN A 164 -1.76 -2.72 -25.38
CA ASN A 164 -1.51 -1.35 -25.85
C ASN A 164 -0.01 -0.98 -25.97
N ARG A 165 0.90 -1.93 -25.73
CA ARG A 165 2.36 -1.71 -25.65
C ARG A 165 2.80 -0.78 -24.50
N GLU A 166 1.96 -0.57 -23.48
CA GLU A 166 2.28 0.22 -22.29
C GLU A 166 2.94 -0.64 -21.20
N PHE A 167 4.06 -1.29 -21.56
CA PHE A 167 4.66 -2.34 -20.72
C PHE A 167 5.13 -1.88 -19.33
N TYR A 168 5.49 -0.60 -19.18
CA TYR A 168 5.87 -0.04 -17.88
C TYR A 168 4.65 0.12 -16.95
N SER A 169 3.51 0.57 -17.48
CA SER A 169 2.25 0.65 -16.72
C SER A 169 1.80 -0.74 -16.29
N ALA A 170 1.88 -1.71 -17.22
CA ALA A 170 1.57 -3.10 -16.95
C ALA A 170 2.44 -3.67 -15.81
N LEU A 171 3.76 -3.51 -15.88
CA LEU A 171 4.69 -3.99 -14.84
C LEU A 171 4.40 -3.34 -13.48
N ARG A 172 4.16 -2.04 -13.45
CA ARG A 172 3.89 -1.31 -12.20
C ARG A 172 2.58 -1.77 -11.57
N THR A 173 1.53 -1.90 -12.36
CA THR A 173 0.21 -2.34 -11.90
C THR A 173 0.28 -3.80 -11.44
N LEU A 174 1.03 -4.66 -12.15
CA LEU A 174 1.27 -6.04 -11.77
C LEU A 174 2.04 -6.16 -10.44
N GLY A 175 3.07 -5.33 -10.23
CA GLY A 175 3.80 -5.27 -8.97
C GLY A 175 2.91 -4.87 -7.80
N LYS A 176 2.13 -3.79 -7.94
CA LYS A 176 1.15 -3.35 -6.93
C LYS A 176 0.09 -4.41 -6.63
N LEU A 177 -0.38 -5.12 -7.67
CA LEU A 177 -1.35 -6.19 -7.52
C LEU A 177 -0.76 -7.31 -6.63
N LYS A 178 0.48 -7.72 -6.90
CA LYS A 178 1.18 -8.80 -6.20
C LYS A 178 1.57 -8.44 -4.76
N GLU A 179 2.06 -7.22 -4.53
CA GLU A 179 2.61 -6.80 -3.23
C GLU A 179 1.54 -6.24 -2.28
N ASP A 180 0.62 -5.40 -2.78
CA ASP A 180 -0.26 -4.60 -1.91
C ASP A 180 -1.70 -5.15 -1.87
N HIS A 181 -2.30 -5.40 -3.03
CA HIS A 181 -3.75 -5.57 -3.12
C HIS A 181 -4.23 -7.03 -3.03
N LEU A 182 -3.42 -7.99 -3.48
CA LEU A 182 -3.80 -9.41 -3.50
C LEU A 182 -3.57 -10.16 -2.18
N PRO A 183 -2.49 -9.91 -1.40
CA PRO A 183 -2.24 -10.64 -0.15
C PRO A 183 -3.39 -10.61 0.88
N PRO A 184 -4.09 -9.48 1.12
CA PRO A 184 -5.22 -9.43 2.04
C PRO A 184 -6.41 -10.31 1.62
N LEU A 185 -6.55 -10.61 0.32
CA LEU A 185 -7.69 -11.31 -0.25
C LEU A 185 -7.45 -12.81 -0.47
N LEU A 186 -6.25 -13.34 -0.17
CA LEU A 186 -5.89 -14.76 -0.37
C LEU A 186 -6.74 -15.75 0.44
N VAL A 187 -7.56 -15.26 1.38
CA VAL A 187 -8.58 -16.06 2.08
C VAL A 187 -9.65 -16.57 1.10
N TYR A 188 -9.91 -15.84 0.01
CA TYR A 188 -10.92 -16.19 -0.98
C TYR A 188 -10.34 -17.03 -2.12
N SER A 189 -11.11 -18.02 -2.58
CA SER A 189 -10.70 -18.94 -3.65
C SER A 189 -10.36 -18.24 -4.97
N PHE A 190 -11.10 -17.19 -5.35
CA PHE A 190 -10.85 -16.44 -6.58
C PHE A 190 -9.50 -15.72 -6.54
N ALA A 191 -9.10 -15.18 -5.38
CA ALA A 191 -7.83 -14.47 -5.21
C ALA A 191 -6.65 -15.43 -5.31
N ARG A 192 -6.82 -16.66 -4.82
CA ARG A 192 -5.83 -17.74 -5.00
C ARG A 192 -5.69 -18.12 -6.46
N TYR A 193 -6.80 -18.31 -7.18
CA TYR A 193 -6.76 -18.58 -8.62
C TYR A 193 -6.08 -17.44 -9.40
N LEU A 194 -6.36 -16.18 -9.04
CA LEU A 194 -5.70 -15.03 -9.65
C LEU A 194 -4.21 -14.97 -9.32
N TYR A 195 -3.82 -15.30 -8.08
CA TYR A 195 -2.42 -15.39 -7.68
C TYR A 195 -1.67 -16.45 -8.49
N ASP A 196 -2.28 -17.62 -8.67
CA ASP A 196 -1.72 -18.72 -9.46
C ASP A 196 -1.62 -18.39 -10.95
N SER A 197 -2.42 -17.45 -11.47
CA SER A 197 -2.35 -16.97 -12.86
C SER A 197 -1.39 -15.79 -13.07
N LEU A 198 -0.91 -15.11 -12.02
CA LEU A 198 0.06 -14.02 -12.13
C LEU A 198 1.34 -14.41 -12.89
N PRO A 199 1.96 -15.59 -12.65
CA PRO A 199 3.14 -15.99 -13.42
C PRO A 199 2.87 -16.11 -14.92
N ALA A 200 1.65 -16.50 -15.32
CA ALA A 200 1.27 -16.57 -16.73
C ALA A 200 1.19 -15.16 -17.34
N ILE A 201 0.68 -14.17 -16.58
CA ILE A 201 0.66 -12.76 -17.01
C ILE A 201 2.09 -12.18 -17.06
N GLU A 202 2.96 -12.53 -16.11
CA GLU A 202 4.39 -12.15 -16.13
C GLU A 202 5.09 -12.69 -17.40
N ILE A 203 4.82 -13.96 -17.76
CA ILE A 203 5.33 -14.57 -18.99
C ILE A 203 4.78 -13.84 -20.23
N GLN A 204 3.48 -13.54 -20.26
CA GLN A 204 2.86 -12.82 -21.37
C GLN A 204 3.47 -11.43 -21.56
N LEU A 205 3.67 -10.68 -20.46
CA LEU A 205 4.35 -9.38 -20.49
C LEU A 205 5.77 -9.51 -21.05
N ARG A 206 6.54 -10.50 -20.56
CA ARG A 206 7.90 -10.75 -21.02
C ARG A 206 7.95 -11.05 -22.52
N ASP A 207 7.09 -11.93 -22.98
CA ASP A 207 7.07 -12.37 -24.37
C ASP A 207 6.59 -11.25 -25.31
N ALA A 208 5.62 -10.42 -24.87
CA ALA A 208 5.17 -9.24 -25.62
C ALA A 208 6.28 -8.19 -25.77
N VAL A 209 7.01 -7.90 -24.69
CA VAL A 209 8.14 -6.96 -24.71
C VAL A 209 9.29 -7.48 -25.58
N LEU A 210 9.55 -8.79 -25.53
CA LEU A 210 10.55 -9.43 -26.38
C LEU A 210 10.15 -9.33 -27.86
N ALA A 211 8.86 -9.53 -28.18
CA ALA A 211 8.35 -9.41 -29.54
C ALA A 211 8.49 -7.98 -30.07
N ASP A 212 8.13 -6.97 -29.27
CA ASP A 212 8.29 -5.55 -29.61
C ASP A 212 9.76 -5.19 -29.86
N MET A 213 10.66 -5.63 -28.97
CA MET A 213 12.10 -5.45 -29.16
C MET A 213 12.61 -6.14 -30.44
N ARG A 214 12.15 -7.35 -30.76
CA ARG A 214 12.53 -8.07 -31.98
C ARG A 214 12.03 -7.36 -33.24
N GLU A 215 10.80 -6.84 -33.21
CA GLU A 215 10.25 -6.02 -34.28
C GLU A 215 11.12 -4.77 -34.50
N TRP A 216 11.47 -4.07 -33.42
CA TRP A 216 12.38 -2.94 -33.48
C TRP A 216 13.78 -3.32 -34.02
N PHE A 217 14.37 -4.45 -33.60
CA PHE A 217 15.65 -4.91 -34.15
C PHE A 217 15.58 -5.25 -35.64
N ALA A 218 14.45 -5.78 -36.12
CA ALA A 218 14.27 -6.03 -37.54
C ALA A 218 14.27 -4.72 -38.34
N GLN A 219 13.58 -3.69 -37.83
CA GLN A 219 13.61 -2.34 -38.41
C GLN A 219 15.02 -1.72 -38.34
N LEU A 220 15.70 -1.88 -37.19
CA LEU A 220 17.07 -1.42 -37.00
C LEU A 220 18.03 -2.08 -38.00
N ARG A 221 17.86 -3.38 -38.29
CA ARG A 221 18.66 -4.10 -39.31
C ARG A 221 18.41 -3.58 -40.72
N ALA A 222 17.17 -3.20 -41.06
CA ALA A 222 16.88 -2.58 -42.35
C ALA A 222 17.57 -1.20 -42.48
N LYS A 223 17.58 -0.43 -41.39
CA LYS A 223 18.24 0.88 -41.31
C LYS A 223 19.77 0.78 -41.16
N SER A 224 20.32 -0.32 -40.63
CA SER A 224 21.76 -0.45 -40.35
C SER A 224 22.62 -0.42 -41.61
N ASN A 225 22.15 -0.99 -42.72
CA ASN A 225 22.84 -0.90 -44.01
C ASN A 225 22.89 0.56 -44.51
N GLN A 226 21.79 1.30 -44.36
CA GLN A 226 21.71 2.71 -44.76
C GLN A 226 22.66 3.56 -43.91
N MET A 227 22.71 3.30 -42.60
CA MET A 227 23.67 3.93 -41.71
C MET A 227 25.11 3.65 -42.13
N GLY A 228 25.45 2.38 -42.42
CA GLY A 228 26.78 2.03 -42.92
C GLY A 228 27.15 2.76 -44.20
N ARG A 229 26.19 2.93 -45.12
CA ARG A 229 26.35 3.71 -46.35
C ARG A 229 26.61 5.19 -46.06
N HIS A 230 25.77 5.83 -45.24
CA HIS A 230 25.90 7.25 -44.90
C HIS A 230 27.22 7.55 -44.19
N LEU A 231 27.67 6.68 -43.30
CA LEU A 231 28.97 6.80 -42.64
C LEU A 231 30.12 6.70 -43.64
N MET A 232 30.02 5.76 -44.58
CA MET A 232 31.03 5.60 -45.61
C MET A 232 31.09 6.81 -46.55
N GLU A 233 29.95 7.33 -46.97
CA GLU A 233 29.85 8.54 -47.79
C GLU A 233 30.36 9.79 -47.06
N SER A 234 29.94 9.99 -45.81
CA SER A 234 30.39 11.11 -44.96
C SER A 234 31.91 11.06 -44.71
N MET A 235 32.45 9.88 -44.42
CA MET A 235 33.89 9.72 -44.21
C MET A 235 34.68 9.93 -45.52
N ALA A 236 34.17 9.44 -46.64
CA ALA A 236 34.81 9.63 -47.94
C ALA A 236 34.84 11.12 -48.36
N GLN A 237 33.74 11.85 -48.18
CA GLN A 237 33.68 13.30 -48.44
C GLN A 237 34.69 14.05 -47.57
N ARG A 238 34.81 13.68 -46.29
CA ARG A 238 35.82 14.27 -45.41
C ARG A 238 37.23 13.96 -45.92
N GLN A 239 37.54 12.71 -46.26
CA GLN A 239 38.87 12.38 -46.80
C GLN A 239 39.23 13.23 -48.04
N ASP A 240 38.28 13.53 -48.91
CA ASP A 240 38.50 14.36 -50.09
C ASP A 240 38.77 15.84 -49.75
N VAL A 241 37.99 16.41 -48.83
CA VAL A 241 38.24 17.77 -48.30
C VAL A 241 39.63 17.85 -47.65
N TRP A 242 40.02 16.83 -46.90
CA TRP A 242 41.33 16.77 -46.25
C TRP A 242 42.47 16.59 -47.25
N ALA A 243 42.30 15.75 -48.27
CA ALA A 243 43.26 15.58 -49.35
C ALA A 243 43.46 16.90 -50.13
N THR A 244 42.39 17.64 -50.36
CA THR A 244 42.39 18.94 -51.03
C THR A 244 43.11 19.99 -50.18
N ARG A 245 42.77 20.10 -48.89
CA ARG A 245 43.47 21.00 -47.94
C ARG A 245 44.96 20.68 -47.86
N ARG A 246 45.32 19.39 -47.81
CA ARG A 246 46.73 18.96 -47.78
C ARG A 246 47.47 19.35 -49.06
N ARG A 247 46.83 19.21 -50.23
CA ARG A 247 47.41 19.61 -51.52
C ARG A 247 47.61 21.13 -51.59
N ASN A 248 46.63 21.90 -51.11
CA ASN A 248 46.73 23.36 -51.06
C ASN A 248 47.82 23.82 -50.09
N MET A 249 47.89 23.24 -48.89
CA MET A 249 48.95 23.53 -47.92
C MET A 249 50.35 23.14 -48.44
N ALA A 250 50.47 22.04 -49.18
CA ALA A 250 51.74 21.63 -49.79
C ALA A 250 52.16 22.56 -50.94
N ALA A 251 51.19 23.13 -51.67
CA ALA A 251 51.45 24.13 -52.70
C ALA A 251 51.87 25.48 -52.07
N GLU A 252 51.22 25.90 -50.99
CA GLU A 252 51.55 27.12 -50.24
C GLU A 252 52.90 27.02 -49.51
N ALA A 253 53.25 25.84 -48.99
CA ALA A 253 54.56 25.57 -48.37
C ALA A 253 55.74 25.54 -49.35
N SER A 254 55.48 25.44 -50.66
CA SER A 254 56.52 25.51 -51.70
C SER A 254 56.95 26.93 -52.07
N ASP A 255 56.20 27.95 -51.62
CA ASP A 255 56.43 29.37 -51.95
C ASP A 255 57.01 30.19 -50.77
N GLY A 256 57.23 29.56 -49.61
CA GLY A 256 57.75 30.24 -48.42
C GLY A 256 58.55 29.32 -47.52
N ASN A 257 59.85 29.62 -47.40
CA ASN A 257 60.79 28.97 -46.48
C ASN A 257 60.41 29.27 -45.02
N ASP A 258 59.55 28.44 -44.42
CA ASP A 258 59.60 28.17 -42.98
C ASP A 258 59.13 26.74 -42.69
N GLY A 259 60.12 25.87 -42.46
CA GLY A 259 59.90 24.48 -42.14
C GLY A 259 59.41 24.33 -40.71
N ARG A 260 58.09 24.32 -40.50
CA ARG A 260 57.44 23.71 -39.34
C ARG A 260 55.90 23.66 -39.45
N ALA A 261 55.39 23.05 -40.52
CA ALA A 261 54.00 22.58 -40.50
C ALA A 261 53.93 21.27 -39.70
N GLY A 262 53.70 21.40 -38.39
CA GLY A 262 53.43 20.29 -37.49
C GLY A 262 52.34 19.41 -38.07
N LEU A 263 52.67 18.12 -38.24
CA LEU A 263 51.78 17.06 -38.68
C LEU A 263 50.78 16.75 -37.56
N ASP A 264 49.90 17.70 -37.25
CA ASP A 264 48.88 17.48 -36.24
C ASP A 264 47.76 16.67 -36.91
N TYR A 265 47.84 15.36 -36.72
CA TYR A 265 46.71 14.45 -36.87
C TYR A 265 45.67 14.86 -35.83
N VAL A 266 44.96 15.96 -36.06
CA VAL A 266 43.82 16.33 -35.23
C VAL A 266 42.72 15.35 -35.60
N SER A 267 42.61 14.31 -34.78
CA SER A 267 41.46 13.41 -34.74
C SER A 267 40.21 14.28 -34.62
N THR A 268 39.58 14.58 -35.75
CA THR A 268 38.30 15.26 -35.76
C THR A 268 37.29 14.14 -35.64
N ALA A 269 36.98 13.81 -34.38
CA ALA A 269 35.99 12.82 -33.98
C ALA A 269 34.81 12.87 -34.94
N VAL A 270 34.36 11.71 -35.39
CA VAL A 270 33.15 11.63 -36.20
C VAL A 270 31.98 12.04 -35.30
N GLU A 271 31.56 13.30 -35.37
CA GLU A 271 30.24 13.71 -34.87
C GLU A 271 29.20 13.18 -35.86
N PHE A 272 29.04 11.85 -35.87
CA PHE A 272 27.91 11.22 -36.50
C PHE A 272 26.73 11.49 -35.57
N VAL A 273 25.94 12.51 -35.91
CA VAL A 273 24.58 12.61 -35.39
C VAL A 273 23.85 11.40 -35.95
N LEU A 274 23.80 10.32 -35.15
CA LEU A 274 22.85 9.24 -35.38
C LEU A 274 21.50 9.91 -35.57
N ASP A 275 20.87 9.64 -36.71
CA ASP A 275 19.50 10.09 -36.97
C ASP A 275 18.65 9.79 -35.73
N GLU A 276 17.82 10.73 -35.29
CA GLU A 276 17.12 10.62 -33.99
C GLU A 276 16.44 9.25 -33.87
N ASP A 277 15.85 8.74 -34.95
CA ASP A 277 15.20 7.43 -35.03
C ASP A 277 16.08 6.19 -34.74
N ILE A 278 17.39 6.25 -34.98
CA ILE A 278 18.33 5.12 -34.77
C ILE A 278 18.91 5.18 -33.35
N ALA A 279 18.99 6.37 -32.76
CA ALA A 279 19.54 6.60 -31.43
C ALA A 279 18.64 6.09 -30.28
N HIS A 280 17.36 5.81 -30.53
CA HIS A 280 16.43 5.41 -29.49
C HIS A 280 16.48 3.90 -29.23
N LEU A 281 17.47 3.48 -28.44
CA LEU A 281 17.58 2.14 -27.84
C LEU A 281 16.46 1.85 -26.81
N GLN A 282 15.37 2.60 -26.82
CA GLN A 282 14.28 2.54 -25.85
C GLN A 282 13.64 1.14 -25.78
N PRO A 283 13.31 0.44 -26.87
CA PRO A 283 12.75 -0.92 -26.79
C PRO A 283 13.71 -1.91 -26.13
N LEU A 284 15.02 -1.76 -26.37
CA LEU A 284 16.05 -2.55 -25.69
C LEU A 284 16.12 -2.24 -24.19
N TYR A 285 16.09 -0.96 -23.80
CA TYR A 285 16.12 -0.56 -22.39
C TYR A 285 14.86 -0.98 -21.64
N GLN A 286 13.69 -0.86 -22.27
CA GLN A 286 12.42 -1.31 -21.69
C GLN A 286 12.42 -2.82 -21.50
N CYS A 287 12.89 -3.57 -22.51
CA CYS A 287 13.06 -5.02 -22.42
C CYS A 287 14.04 -5.41 -21.31
N LEU A 288 15.19 -4.74 -21.23
CA LEU A 288 16.18 -4.96 -20.18
C LEU A 288 15.59 -4.67 -18.79
N HIS A 289 14.89 -3.55 -18.62
CA HIS A 289 14.29 -3.17 -17.34
C HIS A 289 13.26 -4.19 -16.86
N ILE A 290 12.38 -4.64 -17.75
CA ILE A 290 11.33 -5.61 -17.43
C ILE A 290 11.95 -6.97 -17.06
N HIS A 291 12.94 -7.44 -17.83
CA HIS A 291 13.64 -8.68 -17.49
C HIS A 291 14.45 -8.59 -16.19
N ASP A 292 14.99 -7.42 -15.85
CA ASP A 292 15.65 -7.17 -14.56
C ASP A 292 14.67 -7.26 -13.40
N LYS A 293 13.50 -6.61 -13.53
CA LYS A 293 12.45 -6.62 -12.50
C LYS A 293 11.78 -7.98 -12.32
N LEU A 294 11.67 -8.78 -13.39
CA LEU A 294 11.16 -10.14 -13.33
C LEU A 294 12.24 -11.18 -12.94
N GLY A 295 13.50 -10.78 -12.73
CA GLY A 295 14.59 -11.69 -12.34
C GLY A 295 15.17 -12.56 -13.46
N HIS A 296 14.82 -12.28 -14.72
CA HIS A 296 15.23 -13.04 -15.90
C HIS A 296 16.39 -12.40 -16.71
N ARG A 297 17.06 -11.38 -16.14
CA ARG A 297 18.14 -10.64 -16.82
C ARG A 297 19.26 -11.52 -17.39
N LYS A 298 19.71 -12.54 -16.65
CA LYS A 298 20.80 -13.42 -17.10
C LYS A 298 20.41 -14.23 -18.34
N GLN A 299 19.20 -14.77 -18.36
CA GLN A 299 18.67 -15.53 -19.49
C GLN A 299 18.51 -14.63 -20.73
N PHE A 300 17.98 -13.42 -20.52
CA PHE A 300 17.86 -12.43 -21.58
C PHE A 300 19.21 -12.04 -22.19
N LYS A 301 20.21 -11.79 -21.34
CA LYS A 301 21.59 -11.49 -21.78
C LYS A 301 22.16 -12.61 -22.65
N GLN A 302 22.06 -13.86 -22.21
CA GLN A 302 22.55 -15.02 -22.97
C GLN A 302 21.85 -15.15 -24.33
N SER A 303 20.51 -15.10 -24.34
CA SER A 303 19.74 -15.17 -25.59
C SER A 303 20.10 -14.02 -26.55
N PHE A 304 20.29 -12.81 -26.01
CA PHE A 304 20.71 -11.66 -26.81
C PHE A 304 22.09 -11.85 -27.43
N GLU A 305 23.07 -12.32 -26.64
CA GLU A 305 24.43 -12.58 -27.13
C GLU A 305 24.45 -13.64 -28.24
N GLU A 306 23.65 -14.70 -28.11
CA GLU A 306 23.49 -15.75 -29.11
C GLU A 306 22.84 -15.23 -30.40
N ASP A 307 21.79 -14.43 -30.29
CA ASP A 307 21.11 -13.81 -31.43
C ASP A 307 22.07 -12.90 -32.21
N ARG A 308 22.83 -12.05 -31.50
CA ARG A 308 23.81 -11.14 -32.11
C ARG A 308 24.98 -11.89 -32.75
N ARG A 309 25.45 -12.99 -32.15
CA ARG A 309 26.47 -13.86 -32.74
C ARG A 309 25.97 -14.53 -34.02
N THR A 310 24.74 -15.04 -33.99
CA THR A 310 24.09 -15.65 -35.16
C THR A 310 23.96 -14.65 -36.30
N GLN A 311 23.56 -13.42 -35.99
CA GLN A 311 23.47 -12.33 -36.98
C GLN A 311 24.82 -11.99 -37.61
N ALA A 312 25.88 -11.87 -36.81
CA ALA A 312 27.23 -11.62 -37.32
C ALA A 312 27.72 -12.77 -38.22
N ASN A 313 27.47 -14.02 -37.83
CA ASN A 313 27.82 -15.19 -38.63
C ASN A 313 27.09 -15.18 -39.99
N GLN A 314 25.78 -14.89 -40.00
CA GLN A 314 24.99 -14.76 -41.24
C GLN A 314 25.54 -13.65 -42.14
N MET A 315 25.89 -12.50 -41.55
CA MET A 315 26.49 -11.40 -42.29
C MET A 315 27.78 -11.85 -42.95
N VAL A 316 28.65 -12.57 -42.24
CA VAL A 316 29.94 -13.09 -42.71
C VAL A 316 29.79 -14.11 -43.84
N THR A 317 28.84 -15.05 -43.74
CA THR A 317 28.63 -16.10 -44.75
C THR A 317 28.26 -15.58 -46.14
N ARG A 318 27.62 -14.39 -46.23
CA ARG A 318 27.27 -13.77 -47.51
C ARG A 318 28.53 -13.41 -48.31
N ARG A 319 28.85 -14.19 -49.33
CA ARG A 319 30.01 -13.94 -50.22
C ARG A 319 29.72 -12.79 -51.20
N PHE A 320 30.78 -12.13 -51.63
CA PHE A 320 30.80 -11.20 -52.76
C PHE A 320 31.87 -11.65 -53.75
N ASP A 321 31.73 -11.25 -55.02
CA ASP A 321 32.71 -11.49 -56.08
C ASP A 321 32.88 -10.23 -56.94
N PHE A 322 33.90 -10.23 -57.81
CA PHE A 322 34.20 -9.11 -58.71
C PHE A 322 34.11 -9.50 -60.20
N LYS A 323 33.44 -10.62 -60.52
CA LYS A 323 33.50 -11.24 -61.86
C LYS A 323 32.95 -10.34 -62.96
N LEU A 324 31.88 -9.59 -62.67
CA LEU A 324 31.30 -8.57 -63.57
C LEU A 324 31.92 -7.17 -63.41
N GLY A 325 32.97 -6.99 -62.61
CA GLY A 325 33.50 -5.68 -62.26
C GLY A 325 32.59 -4.84 -61.37
N SER A 326 31.51 -5.43 -60.84
CA SER A 326 30.62 -4.76 -59.90
C SER A 326 31.26 -4.70 -58.51
N LEU A 327 31.27 -3.50 -57.93
CA LEU A 327 31.70 -3.25 -56.54
C LEU A 327 30.52 -3.25 -55.57
N GLU A 328 29.29 -3.45 -56.05
CA GLU A 328 28.08 -3.27 -55.26
C GLU A 328 27.97 -4.29 -54.12
N GLY A 329 28.30 -5.56 -54.39
CA GLY A 329 28.33 -6.60 -53.37
C GLY A 329 29.38 -6.33 -52.29
N PHE A 330 30.56 -5.82 -52.68
CA PHE A 330 31.62 -5.45 -51.75
C PHE A 330 31.24 -4.24 -50.90
N ARG A 331 30.71 -3.17 -51.51
CA ARG A 331 30.20 -1.99 -50.80
C ARG A 331 29.09 -2.36 -49.82
N GLY A 332 28.12 -3.16 -50.27
CA GLY A 332 27.03 -3.64 -49.42
C GLY A 332 27.55 -4.41 -48.20
N LYS A 333 28.56 -5.26 -48.38
CA LYS A 333 29.21 -5.98 -47.28
C LYS A 333 29.88 -5.03 -46.28
N LEU A 334 30.60 -4.01 -46.75
CA LEU A 334 31.21 -3.01 -45.87
C LEU A 334 30.15 -2.24 -45.08
N HIS A 335 29.07 -1.80 -45.75
CA HIS A 335 27.97 -1.11 -45.09
C HIS A 335 27.29 -1.98 -44.01
N ASP A 336 27.06 -3.27 -44.29
CA ASP A 336 26.50 -4.22 -43.33
C ASP A 336 27.39 -4.35 -42.09
N ILE A 337 28.70 -4.48 -42.28
CA ILE A 337 29.67 -4.61 -41.18
C ILE A 337 29.73 -3.32 -40.35
N ILE A 338 29.88 -2.16 -40.99
CA ILE A 338 29.89 -0.85 -40.31
C ILE A 338 28.62 -0.69 -39.47
N GLY A 339 27.45 -0.89 -40.09
CA GLY A 339 26.16 -0.72 -39.44
C GLY A 339 25.99 -1.63 -38.23
N PHE A 340 26.41 -2.90 -38.34
CA PHE A 340 26.33 -3.84 -37.22
C PHE A 340 27.22 -3.43 -36.05
N PHE A 341 28.50 -3.14 -36.30
CA PHE A 341 29.47 -2.87 -35.22
C PHE A 341 29.24 -1.52 -34.54
N ILE A 342 28.74 -0.51 -35.24
CA ILE A 342 28.41 0.77 -34.59
C ILE A 342 27.22 0.63 -33.64
N ILE A 343 26.23 -0.19 -33.99
CA ILE A 343 25.14 -0.55 -33.07
C ILE A 343 25.69 -1.29 -31.86
N GLU A 344 26.58 -2.27 -32.07
CA GLU A 344 27.22 -2.98 -30.95
C GLU A 344 28.00 -2.02 -30.04
N TYR A 345 28.77 -1.10 -30.60
CA TYR A 345 29.51 -0.09 -29.86
C TYR A 345 28.57 0.78 -29.00
N GLN A 346 27.45 1.24 -29.57
CA GLN A 346 26.47 2.05 -28.85
C GLN A 346 25.80 1.24 -27.72
N ILE A 347 25.46 -0.02 -27.97
CA ILE A 347 24.88 -0.90 -26.94
C ILE A 347 25.89 -1.11 -25.80
N VAL A 348 27.17 -1.40 -26.09
CA VAL A 348 28.22 -1.57 -25.08
C VAL A 348 28.43 -0.30 -24.27
N THR A 349 28.42 0.87 -24.92
CA THR A 349 28.70 2.16 -24.27
C THR A 349 27.53 2.64 -23.40
N THR A 350 26.30 2.37 -23.82
CA THR A 350 25.10 2.89 -23.15
C THR A 350 24.48 1.91 -22.14
N THR A 351 24.69 0.60 -22.30
CA THR A 351 24.16 -0.40 -21.37
C THR A 351 25.18 -0.73 -20.29
N ARG A 352 24.72 -0.85 -19.02
CA ARG A 352 25.58 -1.27 -17.90
C ARG A 352 25.48 -2.79 -17.70
N ASP A 353 26.62 -3.48 -17.74
CA ASP A 353 26.77 -4.92 -17.50
C ASP A 353 25.91 -5.86 -18.37
N PHE A 354 25.32 -5.34 -19.45
CA PHE A 354 24.48 -6.12 -20.36
C PHE A 354 25.27 -6.72 -21.51
N ARG A 355 26.13 -5.93 -22.17
CA ARG A 355 26.95 -6.38 -23.30
C ARG A 355 28.44 -6.25 -22.97
N SER A 356 29.21 -7.32 -23.14
CA SER A 356 30.65 -7.33 -22.86
C SER A 356 31.45 -6.77 -24.05
N LYS A 357 32.34 -5.81 -23.80
CA LYS A 357 33.28 -5.30 -24.82
C LYS A 357 34.17 -6.42 -25.36
N THR A 358 34.68 -7.29 -24.49
CA THR A 358 35.56 -8.41 -24.87
C THR A 358 34.87 -9.39 -25.84
N GLU A 359 33.58 -9.65 -25.64
CA GLU A 359 32.82 -10.51 -26.55
C GLU A 359 32.62 -9.84 -27.91
N VAL A 360 32.30 -8.54 -27.93
CA VAL A 360 32.17 -7.77 -29.17
C VAL A 360 33.50 -7.71 -29.91
N ASP A 361 34.63 -7.55 -29.20
CA ASP A 361 35.97 -7.56 -29.78
C ASP A 361 36.29 -8.94 -30.39
N SER A 362 35.95 -10.05 -29.72
CA SER A 362 36.12 -11.40 -30.28
C SER A 362 35.25 -11.62 -31.53
N LEU A 363 34.04 -11.05 -31.55
CA LEU A 363 33.14 -11.12 -32.68
C LEU A 363 33.68 -10.33 -33.86
N TRP A 364 34.20 -9.13 -33.60
CA TRP A 364 34.92 -8.31 -34.56
C TRP A 364 36.10 -9.05 -35.18
N ASP A 365 36.94 -9.68 -34.36
CA ASP A 365 38.08 -10.46 -34.83
C ASP A 365 37.69 -11.60 -35.77
N SER A 366 36.60 -12.31 -35.45
CA SER A 366 36.09 -13.39 -36.29
C SER A 366 35.55 -12.86 -37.64
N VAL A 367 34.74 -11.80 -37.59
CA VAL A 367 34.15 -11.17 -38.78
C VAL A 367 35.25 -10.64 -39.71
N ILE A 368 36.24 -9.94 -39.15
CA ILE A 368 37.28 -9.30 -39.96
C ILE A 368 38.23 -10.31 -40.57
N THR A 369 38.55 -11.38 -39.84
CA THR A 369 39.38 -12.47 -40.37
C THR A 369 38.70 -13.12 -41.57
N ASN A 370 37.41 -13.46 -41.45
CA ASN A 370 36.68 -14.03 -42.58
C ASN A 370 36.49 -13.04 -43.75
N PHE A 371 36.30 -11.76 -43.45
CA PHE A 371 36.24 -10.72 -44.48
C PHE A 371 37.56 -10.65 -45.27
N CYS A 372 38.70 -10.65 -44.59
CA CYS A 372 40.02 -10.69 -45.22
C CYS A 372 40.21 -11.97 -46.05
N ASP A 373 39.82 -13.14 -45.53
CA ASP A 373 39.90 -14.41 -46.26
C ASP A 373 39.03 -14.41 -47.53
N THR A 374 37.82 -13.85 -47.44
CA THR A 374 36.89 -13.72 -48.58
C THR A 374 37.47 -12.78 -49.62
N LEU A 375 38.11 -11.67 -49.21
CA LEU A 375 38.78 -10.78 -50.15
C LEU A 375 40.00 -11.46 -50.79
N ALA A 376 40.80 -12.19 -50.02
CA ALA A 376 41.96 -12.93 -50.50
C ALA A 376 41.59 -14.00 -51.54
N GLN A 377 40.49 -14.73 -51.34
CA GLN A 377 39.97 -15.70 -52.31
C GLN A 377 39.55 -15.05 -53.63
N ASN A 378 39.14 -13.79 -53.61
CA ASN A 378 38.73 -13.02 -54.78
C ASN A 378 39.90 -12.26 -55.45
N VAL A 379 41.15 -12.42 -54.98
CA VAL A 379 42.32 -11.70 -55.53
C VAL A 379 42.49 -11.95 -57.03
N GLN A 380 42.23 -13.16 -57.52
CA GLN A 380 42.34 -13.48 -58.95
C GLN A 380 41.38 -12.65 -59.83
N ASP A 381 40.21 -12.28 -59.30
CA ASP A 381 39.23 -11.44 -60.03
C ASP A 381 39.61 -9.95 -60.01
N ILE A 382 40.49 -9.55 -59.08
CA ILE A 382 40.99 -8.18 -58.87
C ILE A 382 42.28 -7.94 -59.67
N VAL A 383 43.16 -8.94 -59.71
CA VAL A 383 44.46 -8.89 -60.40
C VAL A 383 44.24 -8.68 -61.91
N GLY A 384 44.80 -7.59 -62.44
CA GLY A 384 44.69 -7.20 -63.85
C GLY A 384 43.68 -6.07 -64.15
N LYS A 385 42.86 -5.64 -63.18
CA LYS A 385 41.92 -4.50 -63.32
C LYS A 385 42.29 -3.35 -62.38
N GLN A 386 43.17 -2.44 -62.83
CA GLN A 386 43.71 -1.35 -62.00
C GLN A 386 42.63 -0.41 -61.41
N SER A 387 41.55 -0.14 -62.15
CA SER A 387 40.44 0.72 -61.70
C SER A 387 39.66 0.11 -60.53
N VAL A 388 39.44 -1.21 -60.57
CA VAL A 388 38.77 -1.97 -59.51
C VAL A 388 39.66 -2.01 -58.27
N LEU A 389 40.95 -2.31 -58.43
CA LEU A 389 41.93 -2.34 -57.35
C LEU A 389 41.99 -0.99 -56.61
N THR A 390 42.06 0.13 -57.35
CA THR A 390 42.11 1.47 -56.77
C THR A 390 40.84 1.80 -55.97
N SER A 391 39.68 1.41 -56.51
CA SER A 391 38.39 1.62 -55.83
C SER A 391 38.27 0.79 -54.54
N ILE A 392 38.73 -0.46 -54.57
CA ILE A 392 38.76 -1.33 -53.38
C ILE A 392 39.69 -0.74 -52.31
N LYS A 393 40.89 -0.28 -52.69
CA LYS A 393 41.85 0.39 -51.79
C LYS A 393 41.22 1.60 -51.09
N GLN A 394 40.55 2.47 -51.85
CA GLN A 394 39.89 3.65 -51.29
C GLN A 394 38.78 3.26 -50.32
N LEU A 395 37.92 2.30 -50.68
CA LEU A 395 36.83 1.82 -49.83
C LEU A 395 37.35 1.17 -48.54
N LEU A 396 38.40 0.34 -48.60
CA LEU A 396 39.03 -0.27 -47.43
C LEU A 396 39.68 0.76 -46.52
N LEU A 397 40.30 1.79 -47.09
CA LEU A 397 40.88 2.88 -46.32
C LEU A 397 39.79 3.63 -45.56
N THR A 398 38.71 4.05 -46.24
CA THR A 398 37.57 4.70 -45.59
C THR A 398 36.95 3.81 -44.50
N PHE A 399 36.75 2.53 -44.78
CA PHE A 399 36.25 1.55 -43.81
C PHE A 399 37.14 1.43 -42.56
N THR A 400 38.46 1.39 -42.75
CA THR A 400 39.45 1.33 -41.67
C THR A 400 39.35 2.55 -40.75
N PHE A 401 39.29 3.75 -41.33
CA PHE A 401 39.20 4.98 -40.54
C PHE A 401 37.91 5.08 -39.72
N ILE A 402 36.77 4.63 -40.27
CA ILE A 402 35.50 4.64 -39.54
C ILE A 402 35.64 3.78 -38.29
N LEU A 403 36.07 2.52 -38.44
CA LEU A 403 36.13 1.59 -37.32
C LEU A 403 37.23 1.92 -36.30
N GLU A 404 38.33 2.54 -36.75
CA GLU A 404 39.36 3.06 -35.86
C GLU A 404 38.81 4.17 -34.94
N ASP A 405 37.93 5.04 -35.44
CA ASP A 405 37.27 6.08 -34.63
C ASP A 405 36.35 5.47 -33.55
N TYR A 406 35.69 4.36 -33.85
CA TYR A 406 34.89 3.58 -32.90
C TYR A 406 35.73 2.63 -32.02
N SER A 407 37.05 2.83 -31.95
CA SER A 407 37.98 2.08 -31.09
C SER A 407 38.01 0.56 -31.33
N TYR A 408 37.79 0.12 -32.58
CA TYR A 408 38.00 -1.27 -32.99
C TYR A 408 39.44 -1.52 -33.42
N ASP A 409 39.92 -2.75 -33.24
CA ASP A 409 41.26 -3.14 -33.70
C ASP A 409 41.30 -3.32 -35.22
N VAL A 410 41.97 -2.39 -35.90
CA VAL A 410 42.08 -2.35 -37.36
C VAL A 410 43.43 -2.86 -37.89
N ARG A 411 44.27 -3.50 -37.06
CA ARG A 411 45.60 -3.98 -37.49
C ARG A 411 45.56 -4.87 -38.75
N LYS A 412 44.68 -5.87 -38.76
CA LYS A 412 44.47 -6.77 -39.91
C LYS A 412 44.04 -6.03 -41.18
N LEU A 413 43.23 -4.98 -41.04
CA LEU A 413 42.80 -4.14 -42.16
C LEU A 413 43.93 -3.28 -42.71
N LYS A 414 44.76 -2.70 -41.81
CA LYS A 414 45.94 -1.94 -42.21
C LYS A 414 46.93 -2.82 -42.96
N GLU A 415 47.23 -4.00 -42.45
CA GLU A 415 48.08 -5.00 -43.12
C GLU A 415 47.54 -5.40 -44.50
N LEU A 416 46.24 -5.68 -44.60
CA LEU A 416 45.58 -5.99 -45.87
C LEU A 416 45.70 -4.83 -46.86
N ASN A 417 45.52 -3.59 -46.40
CA ASN A 417 45.63 -2.41 -47.26
C ASN A 417 47.07 -2.21 -47.76
N TYR A 418 48.08 -2.45 -46.91
CA TYR A 418 49.49 -2.44 -47.29
C TYR A 418 49.84 -3.56 -48.29
N ALA A 419 49.35 -4.78 -48.06
CA ALA A 419 49.56 -5.89 -48.99
C ALA A 419 48.98 -5.56 -50.38
N MET A 420 47.78 -4.95 -50.42
CA MET A 420 47.16 -4.50 -51.66
C MET A 420 47.98 -3.41 -52.36
N LEU A 421 48.75 -2.56 -51.65
CA LEU A 421 49.63 -1.55 -52.25
C LEU A 421 50.85 -2.14 -52.98
N SER A 422 51.23 -3.38 -52.66
CA SER A 422 52.34 -4.09 -53.30
C SER A 422 51.98 -4.80 -54.61
N PHE A 423 50.67 -4.90 -54.91
CA PHE A 423 50.12 -5.27 -56.22
C PHE A 423 49.77 -4.00 -57.02
#